data_AF-A0A822F2N7-F1
#
_entry.id   AF-A0A822F2N7-F1
#
_cell.length_a   1.000
_cell.length_b   1.000
_cell.length_c   1.000
_cell.angle_alpha   90.00
_cell.angle_beta   90.00
_cell.angle_gamma   90.00
#
_symmetry.space_group_name_H-M   'P 1'
#
loop_
_entity.id
_entity.type
_entity.pdbx_description
1 polymer ?
#
loop_
_entity_poly.entity_id
_entity_poly.type
_entity_poly.pdbx_seq_one_letter_code
_entity_poly.pdbx_strand_id
1 'polypeptide(L)'
;PQWKKIDKEIQQLTQLYNQIDPGSIQTFNDFPLSQKTLDGLAKSGFTNPTDIQREAIGVALQGHDILGAAMTGSGKTLAFLIP
;
A
#
# COMPACT_ATOMS: atom_id res chain seq x y z
N PRO A 1 -4.59 6.32 26.03
CA PRO A 1 -4.42 4.89 25.65
C PRO A 1 -3.75 4.76 24.27
N GLN A 2 -3.03 3.67 24.02
CA GLN A 2 -2.33 3.45 22.75
C GLN A 2 -3.28 3.37 21.54
N TRP A 3 -4.47 2.77 21.72
CA TRP A 3 -5.47 2.61 20.65
C TRP A 3 -5.95 3.94 20.04
N LYS A 4 -6.17 4.98 20.86
CA LYS A 4 -6.55 6.32 20.35
C LYS A 4 -5.51 6.94 19.42
N LYS A 5 -4.23 6.60 19.58
CA LYS A 5 -3.16 7.08 18.69
C LYS A 5 -3.24 6.36 17.33
N ILE A 6 -3.52 5.05 17.35
CA ILE A 6 -3.68 4.22 16.16
C ILE A 6 -4.90 4.68 15.36
N ASP A 7 -6.04 4.94 16.02
CA ASP A 7 -7.24 5.41 15.32
C ASP A 7 -6.99 6.75 14.61
N LYS A 8 -6.26 7.66 15.27
CA LYS A 8 -5.88 8.94 14.68
C LYS A 8 -4.94 8.77 13.48
N GLU A 9 -3.97 7.86 13.58
CA GLU A 9 -3.07 7.52 12.47
C GLU A 9 -3.86 6.96 11.28
N ILE A 10 -4.77 6.00 11.51
CA ILE A 10 -5.64 5.43 10.47
C ILE A 10 -6.45 6.53 9.80
N GLN A 11 -7.12 7.39 10.59
CA GLN A 11 -7.90 8.51 10.05
C GLN A 11 -7.06 9.45 9.16
N GLN A 12 -5.82 9.73 9.55
CA GLN A 12 -4.91 10.57 8.75
C GLN A 12 -4.52 9.89 7.44
N LEU A 13 -4.20 8.60 7.46
CA LEU A 13 -3.82 7.85 6.27
C LEU A 13 -4.99 7.73 5.29
N THR A 14 -6.18 7.37 5.77
CA THR A 14 -7.37 7.19 4.92
C THR A 14 -7.75 8.47 4.15
N GLN A 15 -7.49 9.66 4.71
CA GLN A 15 -7.74 10.93 4.02
C GLN A 15 -6.88 11.12 2.76
N LEU A 16 -5.75 10.41 2.66
CA LEU A 16 -4.82 10.49 1.54
C LEU A 16 -5.14 9.48 0.43
N TYR A 17 -6.00 8.49 0.66
CA TYR A 17 -6.23 7.38 -0.28
C TYR A 17 -6.78 7.85 -1.63
N ASN A 18 -7.64 8.87 -1.63
CA ASN A 18 -8.20 9.44 -2.86
C ASN A 18 -7.21 10.28 -3.68
N GLN A 19 -6.00 10.52 -3.15
CA GLN A 19 -4.95 11.31 -3.79
C GLN A 19 -3.83 10.43 -4.37
N ILE A 20 -3.94 9.11 -4.24
CA ILE A 20 -2.94 8.18 -4.75
C ILE A 20 -2.97 8.21 -6.28
N ASP A 21 -1.86 8.63 -6.87
CA ASP A 21 -1.60 8.55 -8.31
C ASP A 21 -0.52 7.49 -8.57
N PRO A 22 -0.87 6.33 -9.19
CA PRO A 22 0.09 5.30 -9.54
C PRO A 22 1.31 5.83 -10.32
N GLY A 23 1.14 6.85 -11.18
CA GLY A 23 2.23 7.43 -11.97
C GLY A 23 3.32 8.12 -11.13
N SER A 24 2.97 8.58 -9.93
CA SER A 24 3.89 9.25 -9.00
C SER A 24 4.61 8.31 -8.03
N ILE A 25 4.09 7.09 -7.84
CA ILE A 25 4.67 6.12 -6.91
C ILE A 25 6.01 5.63 -7.48
N GLN A 26 7.08 5.66 -6.67
CA GLN A 26 8.39 5.11 -7.01
C GLN A 26 8.85 4.08 -5.98
N THR A 27 8.43 4.23 -4.74
CA THR A 27 8.77 3.43 -3.56
C THR A 27 7.52 3.13 -2.73
N PHE A 28 7.62 2.18 -1.80
CA PHE A 28 6.50 1.92 -0.88
C PHE A 28 6.19 3.10 0.06
N ASN A 29 7.15 4.00 0.28
CA ASN A 29 6.95 5.21 1.11
C ASN A 29 6.05 6.25 0.45
N ASP A 30 5.82 6.14 -0.86
CA ASP A 30 4.93 7.05 -1.58
C ASP A 30 3.45 6.68 -1.36
N PHE A 31 3.17 5.49 -0.82
CA PHE A 31 1.83 5.12 -0.38
C PHE A 31 1.55 5.63 1.04
N PRO A 32 0.29 6.02 1.34
CA PRO A 32 -0.16 6.34 2.69
C PRO A 32 -0.33 5.08 3.55
N LEU A 33 0.78 4.46 3.94
CA LEU A 33 0.83 3.27 4.80
C LEU A 33 1.29 3.61 6.21
N SER A 34 0.93 2.77 7.18
CA SER A 34 1.42 2.90 8.55
C SER A 34 2.94 2.70 8.61
N GLN A 35 3.60 3.35 9.57
CA GLN A 35 5.06 3.18 9.75
C GLN A 35 5.43 1.72 10.01
N LYS A 36 4.57 0.97 10.72
CA LYS A 36 4.78 -0.46 10.98
C LYS A 36 4.81 -1.29 9.69
N THR A 37 3.93 -0.97 8.75
CA THR A 37 3.87 -1.63 7.44
C THR A 37 5.14 -1.29 6.64
N LEU A 38 5.52 -0.02 6.58
CA LEU A 38 6.73 0.44 5.88
C LEU A 38 8.00 -0.21 6.46
N ASP A 39 8.11 -0.27 7.78
CA ASP A 39 9.23 -0.93 8.46
C ASP A 39 9.29 -2.42 8.14
N GLY A 40 8.13 -3.09 8.09
CA GLY A 40 8.01 -4.49 7.72
C GLY A 40 8.48 -4.75 6.28
N LEU A 41 7.99 -3.93 5.34
CA LEU A 41 8.39 -3.99 3.94
C LEU A 41 9.90 -3.79 3.77
N ALA A 42 10.46 -2.75 4.40
CA ALA A 42 11.88 -2.45 4.35
C ALA A 42 12.75 -3.59 4.93
N LYS A 43 12.36 -4.15 6.08
CA LYS A 43 13.06 -5.29 6.71
C LYS A 43 13.01 -6.55 5.85
N SER A 44 11.95 -6.72 5.06
CA SER A 44 11.81 -7.83 4.11
C SER A 44 12.45 -7.55 2.74
N GLY A 45 13.08 -6.38 2.55
CA GLY A 45 13.76 -6.02 1.30
C GLY A 45 12.83 -5.48 0.21
N PHE A 46 11.59 -5.11 0.53
CA PHE A 46 10.65 -4.50 -0.40
C PHE A 46 10.80 -2.98 -0.36
N THR A 47 11.47 -2.41 -1.38
CA THR A 47 11.72 -0.96 -1.48
C THR A 47 10.87 -0.30 -2.57
N ASN A 48 10.82 -0.92 -3.74
CA ASN A 48 10.11 -0.42 -4.92
C ASN A 48 8.97 -1.37 -5.27
N PRO A 49 7.74 -0.87 -5.51
CA PRO A 49 6.65 -1.71 -5.95
C PRO A 49 6.88 -2.16 -7.40
N THR A 50 6.45 -3.38 -7.71
CA THR A 50 6.29 -3.83 -9.09
C THR A 50 5.12 -3.12 -9.75
N ASP A 51 4.99 -3.19 -11.08
CA ASP A 51 3.91 -2.50 -11.80
C ASP A 51 2.52 -2.92 -11.32
N ILE A 52 2.28 -4.23 -11.13
CA ILE A 52 0.99 -4.70 -10.61
C ILE A 52 0.72 -4.23 -9.17
N GLN A 53 1.75 -4.05 -8.35
CA GLN A 53 1.60 -3.52 -6.99
C GLN A 53 1.28 -2.02 -7.04
N ARG A 54 1.95 -1.27 -7.92
CA ARG A 54 1.73 0.16 -8.13
C ARG A 54 0.28 0.46 -8.51
N GLU A 55 -0.25 -0.31 -9.45
CA GLU A 55 -1.62 -0.18 -9.94
C GLU A 55 -2.66 -0.67 -8.94
N ALA A 56 -2.39 -1.77 -8.22
CA ALA A 56 -3.39 -2.41 -7.37
C ALA A 56 -3.48 -1.83 -5.96
N ILE A 57 -2.36 -1.50 -5.31
CA ILE A 57 -2.36 -1.14 -3.87
C ILE A 57 -3.20 0.11 -3.64
N GLY A 58 -3.07 1.14 -4.48
CA GLY A 58 -3.85 2.38 -4.34
C GLY A 58 -5.36 2.15 -4.46
N VAL A 59 -5.77 1.37 -5.46
CA VAL A 59 -7.18 1.02 -5.69
C VAL A 59 -7.73 0.18 -4.53
N ALA A 60 -6.94 -0.74 -3.97
CA ALA A 60 -7.35 -1.59 -2.87
C ALA A 60 -7.46 -0.82 -1.55
N LEU A 61 -6.55 0.12 -1.27
CA LEU A 61 -6.63 1.01 -0.10
C LEU A 61 -7.91 1.85 -0.11
N GLN A 62 -8.43 2.19 -1.29
CA GLN A 62 -9.72 2.87 -1.46
C GLN A 62 -10.93 1.95 -1.22
N GLY A 63 -10.72 0.65 -0.99
CA GLY A 63 -11.77 -0.34 -0.73
C GLY A 63 -12.46 -0.87 -1.99
N HIS A 64 -11.85 -0.72 -3.17
CA HIS A 64 -12.40 -1.28 -4.41
C HIS A 64 -11.98 -2.74 -4.61
N ASP A 65 -12.87 -3.53 -5.23
CA ASP A 65 -12.55 -4.89 -5.67
C ASP A 65 -11.58 -4.85 -6.87
N ILE A 66 -10.59 -5.75 -6.88
CA ILE A 66 -9.55 -5.80 -7.91
C ILE A 66 -9.50 -7.18 -8.57
N LEU A 67 -9.52 -7.18 -9.90
CA LEU A 67 -9.18 -8.33 -10.73
C LEU A 67 -7.79 -8.13 -11.36
N GLY A 68 -6.76 -8.68 -10.73
CA GLY A 68 -5.38 -8.56 -11.21
C GLY A 68 -4.95 -9.76 -12.07
N ALA A 69 -4.74 -9.55 -13.38
CA ALA A 69 -4.18 -10.55 -14.28
C ALA A 69 -2.70 -10.28 -14.54
N ALA A 70 -1.81 -11.10 -13.99
CA ALA A 70 -0.37 -11.01 -14.23
C ALA A 70 0.29 -12.40 -14.06
N MET A 71 1.47 -12.59 -14.63
CA MET A 71 2.23 -13.86 -14.52
C MET A 71 2.66 -14.16 -13.07
N THR A 72 2.98 -15.41 -12.76
CA THR A 72 3.62 -15.77 -11.47
C THR A 72 4.94 -15.02 -11.30
N GLY A 73 5.26 -14.63 -10.06
CA GLY A 73 6.45 -13.82 -9.78
C GLY A 73 6.28 -12.31 -9.99
N SER A 74 5.12 -11.85 -10.51
CA SER A 74 4.85 -10.42 -10.71
C SER A 74 4.64 -9.62 -9.41
N GLY A 75 4.54 -10.28 -8.26
CA GLY A 75 4.32 -9.62 -6.97
C GLY A 75 2.86 -9.44 -6.54
N LYS A 76 1.88 -10.08 -7.22
CA LYS A 76 0.45 -10.03 -6.87
C LYS A 76 0.17 -10.34 -5.41
N THR A 77 0.82 -11.35 -4.83
CA THR A 77 0.60 -11.74 -3.43
C THR A 77 0.80 -10.56 -2.48
N LEU A 78 1.90 -9.81 -2.62
CA LEU A 78 2.15 -8.65 -1.79
C LEU A 78 1.15 -7.51 -2.07
N ALA A 79 0.73 -7.35 -3.32
CA ALA A 79 -0.28 -6.36 -3.70
C ALA A 79 -1.62 -6.56 -2.96
N PHE A 80 -2.00 -7.81 -2.66
CA PHE A 80 -3.21 -8.15 -1.90
C PHE A 80 -3.00 -8.23 -0.38
N LEU A 81 -1.75 -8.24 0.11
CA LEU A 81 -1.45 -8.36 1.54
C LEU A 81 -1.28 -7.01 2.25
N ILE A 82 -0.96 -5.94 1.52
CA ILE A 82 -0.70 -4.62 2.09
C ILE A 82 -1.98 -3.88 2.51
N PRO A 83 -3.01 -3.77 1.65
CA PRO A 83 -4.27 -3.10 1.98
C PRO A 83 -5.04 -3.83 3.08
#